data_AF-A0A5D2BKF6-F1
#
_entry.id   AF-A0A5D2BKF6-F1
#
_cell.length_a   1.000
_cell.length_b   1.000
_cell.length_c   1.000
_cell.angle_alpha   90.00
_cell.angle_beta   90.00
_cell.angle_gamma   90.00
#
_symmetry.space_group_name_H-M   'P 1'
#
loop_
_entity.id
_entity.type
_entity.pdbx_description
1 polymer ?
#
loop_
_entity_poly.entity_id
_entity_poly.type
_entity_poly.pdbx_seq_one_letter_code
_entity_poly.pdbx_strand_id
1 'polypeptide(L)'
;MQVSVLHEDVLFNAQCSMLSPIFRVRDYEVQDCIPFSIGFSLDKTPILQGSNYVLFPRGQPIPSAIVLQLQRSSLFHLEPFYANPNELPSGVPSEISCFTIGPFQASNSERARVKVKVQLNLHGIVNVESAMLIEEHVDDSELSTKEVRHVTNGSEDGTYMQSKPSNASADGKTNDKTMRRLEIPVSENINGTMTGVELMEAQDKELKLAQQDRTMEQTKEKKNALESYVYEMRNKLFNTYRGFASDEEREGISKSLQETEEWLYDDGEDETEGAYTSKLEALKKLVDPVENRFKDEEARKQASTDLFKCIADIRMSTKSLPNEDRESILNECNKAEQWLTEKTKQQDSLPKNIDPLLWSSEIKKMTEDLNMKCMHIMSRKASHRNLDNKGRDQRG
;
A
#
# COMPACT_ATOMS: atom_id res chain seq x y z
N MET A 1 -9.12 -35.22 11.65
CA MET A 1 -9.80 -33.94 11.31
C MET A 1 -8.89 -32.74 11.56
N GLN A 2 -8.32 -32.53 12.76
CA GLN A 2 -7.38 -31.40 13.02
C GLN A 2 -6.07 -31.42 12.20
N VAL A 3 -5.51 -32.59 11.89
CA VAL A 3 -4.23 -32.69 11.14
C VAL A 3 -4.39 -32.36 9.65
N SER A 4 -5.58 -32.61 9.07
CA SER A 4 -5.87 -32.32 7.66
C SER A 4 -6.05 -30.82 7.43
N VAL A 5 -6.72 -30.12 8.35
CA VAL A 5 -6.95 -28.66 8.28
C VAL A 5 -5.63 -27.89 8.34
N LEU A 6 -4.71 -28.29 9.22
CA LEU A 6 -3.39 -27.66 9.34
C LEU A 6 -2.52 -27.82 8.07
N HIS A 7 -2.75 -28.86 7.26
CA HIS A 7 -1.99 -29.08 6.03
C HIS A 7 -2.55 -28.25 4.86
N GLU A 8 -3.87 -28.10 4.79
CA GLU A 8 -4.55 -27.26 3.81
C GLU A 8 -4.25 -25.77 4.03
N ASP A 9 -4.25 -25.30 5.28
CA ASP A 9 -3.92 -23.90 5.60
C ASP A 9 -2.47 -23.53 5.22
N VAL A 10 -1.52 -24.45 5.39
CA VAL A 10 -0.12 -24.23 5.01
C VAL A 10 0.04 -24.18 3.49
N LEU A 11 -0.65 -25.05 2.76
CA LEU A 11 -0.64 -25.06 1.28
C LEU A 11 -1.33 -23.82 0.71
N PHE A 12 -2.46 -23.39 1.27
CA PHE A 12 -3.13 -22.15 0.89
C PHE A 12 -2.24 -20.93 1.10
N ASN A 13 -1.63 -20.80 2.27
CA ASN A 13 -0.71 -19.70 2.55
C ASN A 13 0.54 -19.73 1.65
N ALA A 14 1.04 -20.92 1.31
CA ALA A 14 2.13 -21.08 0.36
C ALA A 14 1.73 -20.61 -1.05
N GLN A 15 0.54 -20.97 -1.54
CA GLN A 15 0.01 -20.49 -2.82
C GLN A 15 -0.17 -18.96 -2.84
N CYS A 16 -0.72 -18.37 -1.78
CA CYS A 16 -0.81 -16.91 -1.63
C CYS A 16 0.58 -16.24 -1.70
N SER A 17 1.58 -16.88 -1.09
CA SER A 17 2.97 -16.40 -1.10
C SER A 17 3.61 -16.51 -2.49
N MET A 18 3.25 -17.53 -3.29
CA MET A 18 3.70 -17.67 -4.69
C MET A 18 3.13 -16.57 -5.61
N LEU A 19 1.90 -16.13 -5.35
CA LEU A 19 1.24 -15.07 -6.13
C LEU A 19 1.66 -13.65 -5.71
N SER A 20 2.28 -13.52 -4.53
CA SER A 20 2.73 -12.22 -4.03
C SER A 20 3.98 -11.74 -4.78
N PRO A 21 4.00 -10.49 -5.30
CA PRO A 21 5.20 -9.94 -5.94
C PRO A 21 6.34 -9.64 -4.96
N ILE A 22 6.07 -9.71 -3.65
CA ILE A 22 7.01 -9.32 -2.59
C ILE A 22 7.81 -10.54 -2.08
N PHE A 23 7.19 -11.72 -2.05
CA PHE A 23 7.80 -12.92 -1.51
C PHE A 23 8.45 -13.75 -2.62
N ARG A 24 9.63 -14.30 -2.34
CA ARG A 24 10.26 -15.34 -3.16
C ARG A 24 10.20 -16.65 -2.40
N VAL A 25 9.37 -17.56 -2.88
CA VAL A 25 9.25 -18.92 -2.36
C VAL A 25 9.94 -19.90 -3.31
N ARG A 26 10.16 -21.15 -2.87
CA ARG A 26 10.66 -22.19 -3.77
C ARG A 26 9.61 -22.48 -4.85
N ASP A 27 10.09 -22.87 -6.04
CA ASP A 27 9.21 -23.26 -7.12
C ASP A 27 8.45 -24.53 -6.74
N TYR A 28 7.12 -24.42 -6.67
CA TYR A 28 6.20 -25.55 -6.51
C TYR A 28 5.23 -25.53 -7.69
N GLU A 29 4.85 -26.71 -8.17
CA GLU A 29 3.79 -26.85 -9.17
C GLU A 29 2.62 -27.57 -8.51
N VAL A 30 1.45 -26.95 -8.56
CA VAL A 30 0.20 -27.54 -8.08
C VAL A 30 -0.62 -27.90 -9.30
N GLN A 31 -0.84 -29.20 -9.49
CA GLN A 31 -1.68 -29.73 -10.56
C GLN A 31 -3.00 -30.20 -9.97
N ASP A 32 -4.08 -29.55 -10.38
CA ASP A 32 -5.44 -29.94 -10.02
C ASP A 32 -6.18 -30.48 -11.25
N CYS A 33 -7.37 -31.03 -11.07
CA CYS A 33 -8.18 -31.60 -12.14
C CYS A 33 -9.67 -31.32 -11.94
N ILE A 34 -10.42 -31.30 -13.05
CA ILE A 34 -11.86 -31.04 -12.98
C ILE A 34 -12.64 -32.29 -12.51
N PRO A 35 -13.55 -32.17 -11.53
CA PRO A 35 -14.24 -33.33 -10.97
C PRO A 35 -15.41 -33.85 -11.82
N PHE A 36 -15.87 -33.09 -12.82
CA PHE A 36 -17.04 -33.38 -13.63
C PHE A 36 -16.72 -33.30 -15.13
N SER A 37 -17.39 -34.13 -15.92
CA SER A 37 -17.29 -34.07 -17.38
C SER A 37 -18.12 -32.90 -17.92
N ILE A 38 -17.54 -32.05 -18.78
CA ILE A 38 -18.21 -30.90 -19.38
C ILE A 38 -18.34 -31.06 -20.90
N GLY A 39 -19.55 -30.83 -21.39
CA GLY A 39 -19.88 -30.67 -22.81
C GLY A 39 -20.28 -29.23 -23.14
N PHE A 40 -20.46 -28.93 -24.43
CA PHE A 40 -20.91 -27.61 -24.88
C PHE A 40 -22.05 -27.75 -25.87
N SER A 41 -23.03 -26.88 -25.74
CA SER A 41 -24.15 -26.73 -26.67
C SER A 41 -24.00 -25.42 -27.44
N LEU A 42 -24.41 -25.47 -28.70
CA LEU A 42 -24.41 -24.35 -29.62
C LEU A 42 -25.88 -24.02 -29.96
N ASP A 43 -26.39 -22.89 -29.48
CA ASP A 43 -27.83 -22.57 -29.45
C ASP A 43 -28.68 -23.79 -29.04
N LYS A 44 -28.41 -24.35 -27.84
CA LYS A 44 -29.09 -25.53 -27.29
C LYS A 44 -28.88 -26.85 -28.05
N THR A 45 -28.00 -26.88 -29.06
CA THR A 45 -27.65 -28.11 -29.78
C THR A 45 -26.26 -28.62 -29.33
N PRO A 46 -26.15 -29.79 -28.69
CA PRO A 46 -24.88 -30.32 -28.21
C PRO A 46 -23.84 -30.50 -29.34
N ILE A 47 -22.59 -30.10 -29.06
CA ILE A 47 -21.44 -30.32 -29.94
C ILE A 47 -20.95 -31.76 -29.73
N LEU A 48 -20.90 -32.54 -30.81
CA LEU A 48 -20.40 -33.91 -30.80
C LEU A 48 -18.90 -33.94 -31.14
N GLN A 49 -18.12 -34.65 -30.33
CA GLN A 49 -16.74 -35.02 -30.64
C GLN A 49 -16.68 -36.54 -30.88
N GLY A 50 -16.80 -36.95 -32.15
CA GLY A 50 -16.95 -38.37 -32.48
C GLY A 50 -18.34 -38.87 -32.06
N SER A 51 -18.40 -39.79 -31.08
CA SER A 51 -19.65 -40.41 -30.60
C SER A 51 -20.12 -39.93 -29.22
N ASN A 52 -19.42 -38.99 -28.59
CA ASN A 52 -19.81 -38.39 -27.31
C ASN A 52 -19.87 -36.85 -27.42
N TYR A 53 -20.46 -36.21 -26.42
CA TYR A 53 -20.58 -34.74 -26.32
C TYR A 53 -19.68 -34.17 -25.20
N VAL A 54 -18.72 -34.96 -24.72
CA VAL A 54 -17.77 -34.57 -23.66
C VAL A 54 -16.57 -33.89 -24.32
N LEU A 55 -16.31 -32.64 -23.94
CA LEU A 55 -15.17 -31.86 -24.44
C LEU A 55 -14.08 -31.70 -23.36
N PHE A 56 -14.47 -31.62 -22.08
CA PHE A 56 -13.54 -31.75 -20.96
C PHE A 56 -13.93 -32.96 -20.10
N PRO A 57 -13.25 -34.13 -20.22
CA PRO A 57 -13.55 -35.29 -19.39
C PRO A 57 -13.24 -35.06 -17.91
N ARG A 58 -14.01 -35.72 -17.04
CA ARG A 58 -13.69 -35.84 -15.61
C ARG A 58 -12.24 -36.30 -15.40
N GLY A 59 -11.54 -35.63 -14.48
CA GLY A 59 -10.14 -35.88 -14.16
C GLY A 59 -9.15 -35.20 -15.10
N GLN A 60 -9.62 -34.38 -16.06
CA GLN A 60 -8.73 -33.59 -16.89
C GLN A 60 -7.97 -32.55 -16.05
N PRO A 61 -6.64 -32.42 -16.21
CA PRO A 61 -5.88 -31.39 -15.53
C PRO A 61 -6.34 -29.97 -15.86
N ILE A 62 -6.30 -29.09 -14.86
CA ILE A 62 -6.53 -27.65 -15.03
C ILE A 62 -5.23 -26.87 -14.78
N PRO A 63 -5.00 -25.75 -15.49
CA PRO A 63 -5.85 -25.20 -16.56
C PRO A 63 -5.76 -26.02 -17.86
N SER A 64 -6.82 -26.01 -18.66
CA SER A 64 -6.82 -26.65 -19.99
C SER A 64 -7.69 -25.89 -20.98
N ALA A 65 -7.39 -25.99 -22.28
CA ALA A 65 -8.11 -25.24 -23.31
C ALA A 65 -8.37 -26.08 -24.56
N ILE A 66 -9.50 -25.80 -25.21
CA ILE A 66 -9.91 -26.40 -26.49
C ILE A 66 -10.25 -25.29 -27.48
N VAL A 67 -10.04 -25.54 -28.77
CA VAL A 67 -10.42 -24.61 -29.84
C VAL A 67 -11.54 -25.23 -30.66
N LEU A 68 -12.73 -24.65 -30.56
CA LEU A 68 -13.89 -25.02 -31.37
C LEU A 68 -13.82 -24.28 -32.70
N GLN A 69 -13.90 -25.01 -33.81
CA GLN A 69 -13.98 -24.44 -35.15
C GLN A 69 -15.41 -24.60 -35.66
N LEU A 70 -16.13 -23.49 -35.75
CA LEU A 70 -17.56 -23.43 -36.04
C LEU A 70 -17.80 -22.73 -37.37
N GLN A 71 -18.95 -22.98 -37.98
CA GLN A 71 -19.41 -22.31 -39.20
C GLN A 71 -20.70 -21.53 -38.87
N ARG A 72 -20.61 -20.21 -38.76
CA ARG A 72 -21.69 -19.34 -38.27
C ARG A 72 -21.84 -18.07 -39.11
N SER A 73 -23.07 -17.61 -39.25
CA SER A 73 -23.44 -16.44 -40.05
C SER A 73 -23.75 -15.19 -39.22
N SER A 74 -24.06 -15.38 -37.93
CA SER A 74 -24.48 -14.32 -37.00
C SER A 74 -24.09 -14.67 -35.58
N LEU A 75 -24.39 -13.75 -34.65
CA LEU A 75 -24.31 -13.98 -33.20
C LEU A 75 -24.95 -15.31 -32.79
N PHE A 76 -24.34 -15.98 -31.82
CA PHE A 76 -24.81 -17.24 -31.27
C PHE A 76 -24.48 -17.43 -29.80
N HIS A 77 -25.10 -18.43 -29.18
CA HIS A 77 -24.88 -18.80 -27.79
C HIS A 77 -24.07 -20.09 -27.70
N LEU A 78 -23.05 -20.09 -26.84
CA LEU A 78 -22.25 -21.24 -26.47
C LEU A 78 -22.51 -21.54 -24.98
N GLU A 79 -23.02 -22.73 -24.69
CA GLU A 79 -23.55 -23.08 -23.37
C GLU A 79 -22.81 -24.32 -22.83
N PRO A 80 -21.85 -24.18 -21.90
CA PRO A 80 -21.31 -25.32 -21.19
C PRO A 80 -22.36 -26.02 -20.31
N PHE A 81 -22.29 -27.34 -20.27
CA PHE A 81 -23.14 -28.15 -19.41
C PHE A 81 -22.40 -29.37 -18.88
N TYR A 82 -22.80 -29.86 -17.72
CA TYR A 82 -22.32 -31.12 -17.16
C TYR A 82 -22.84 -32.28 -18.01
N ALA A 83 -21.90 -33.03 -18.59
CA ALA A 83 -22.22 -34.04 -19.57
C ALA A 83 -22.88 -35.29 -18.96
N ASN A 84 -22.64 -35.55 -17.67
CA ASN A 84 -23.17 -36.72 -16.98
C ASN A 84 -23.91 -36.29 -15.70
N PRO A 85 -25.25 -36.24 -15.72
CA PRO A 85 -26.05 -35.84 -14.55
C PRO A 85 -25.83 -36.73 -13.32
N ASN A 86 -25.40 -37.99 -13.50
CA ASN A 86 -25.11 -38.90 -12.37
C ASN A 86 -23.84 -38.51 -11.60
N GLU A 87 -22.98 -37.65 -12.18
CA GLU A 87 -21.81 -37.11 -11.48
C GLU A 87 -22.20 -35.96 -10.54
N LEU A 88 -23.42 -35.40 -10.67
CA LEU A 88 -23.86 -34.25 -9.91
C LEU A 88 -24.62 -34.64 -8.64
N PRO A 89 -24.49 -33.85 -7.57
CA PRO A 89 -25.41 -33.92 -6.43
C PRO A 89 -26.87 -33.67 -6.85
N SER A 90 -27.81 -34.29 -6.13
CA SER A 90 -29.23 -34.13 -6.39
C SER A 90 -29.66 -32.67 -6.31
N GLY A 91 -30.39 -32.19 -7.34
CA GLY A 91 -30.92 -30.83 -7.42
C GLY A 91 -30.00 -29.81 -8.12
N VAL A 92 -28.80 -30.21 -8.55
CA VAL A 92 -27.90 -29.34 -9.31
C VAL A 92 -28.32 -29.31 -10.80
N PRO A 93 -28.52 -28.12 -11.40
CA PRO A 93 -28.82 -28.02 -12.83
C PRO A 93 -27.61 -28.47 -13.68
N SER A 94 -27.89 -28.97 -14.88
CA SER A 94 -26.82 -29.42 -15.79
C SER A 94 -26.15 -28.24 -16.49
N GLU A 95 -26.86 -27.13 -16.66
CA GLU A 95 -26.38 -25.90 -17.27
C GLU A 95 -25.39 -25.17 -16.34
N ILE A 96 -24.24 -24.78 -16.89
CA ILE A 96 -23.17 -24.12 -16.13
C ILE A 96 -23.23 -22.60 -16.33
N SER A 97 -23.21 -22.15 -17.57
CA SER A 97 -23.26 -20.74 -17.96
C SER A 97 -23.69 -20.59 -19.43
N CYS A 98 -23.84 -19.36 -19.91
CA CYS A 98 -24.15 -19.05 -21.29
C CYS A 98 -23.23 -17.93 -21.80
N PHE A 99 -22.54 -18.17 -22.91
CA PHE A 99 -21.67 -17.19 -23.56
C PHE A 99 -22.31 -16.73 -24.87
N THR A 100 -22.48 -15.42 -25.02
CA THR A 100 -22.97 -14.80 -26.25
C THR A 100 -21.77 -14.35 -27.10
N ILE A 101 -21.60 -14.96 -28.28
CA ILE A 101 -20.48 -14.69 -29.18
C ILE A 101 -21.00 -13.89 -30.37
N GLY A 102 -20.65 -12.59 -30.41
CA GLY A 102 -21.11 -11.63 -31.40
C GLY A 102 -21.52 -10.29 -30.77
N PRO A 103 -21.94 -9.32 -31.59
CA PRO A 103 -22.25 -9.44 -33.02
C PRO A 103 -20.99 -9.48 -33.92
N PHE A 104 -21.13 -10.08 -35.12
CA PHE A 104 -20.15 -10.05 -36.21
C PHE A 104 -20.85 -10.19 -37.56
N GLN A 105 -20.19 -9.76 -38.64
CA GLN A 105 -20.70 -9.85 -40.02
C GLN A 105 -19.75 -10.70 -40.87
N ALA A 106 -20.29 -11.70 -41.57
CA ALA A 106 -19.56 -12.50 -42.53
C ALA A 106 -19.54 -11.81 -43.90
N SER A 107 -18.37 -11.59 -44.49
CA SER A 107 -18.25 -10.88 -45.78
C SER A 107 -18.78 -11.65 -47.00
N ASN A 108 -18.50 -12.95 -47.15
CA ASN A 108 -18.68 -13.65 -48.44
C ASN A 108 -19.21 -15.10 -48.38
N SER A 109 -19.73 -15.58 -47.24
CA SER A 109 -20.19 -16.97 -47.09
C SER A 109 -21.49 -17.06 -46.30
N GLU A 110 -22.43 -17.92 -46.72
CA GLU A 110 -23.64 -18.26 -45.94
C GLU A 110 -23.32 -18.75 -44.52
N ARG A 111 -22.09 -19.21 -44.27
CA ARG A 111 -21.53 -19.50 -42.93
C ARG A 111 -20.03 -19.18 -42.93
N ALA A 112 -19.60 -18.27 -42.05
CA ALA A 112 -18.19 -17.95 -41.89
C ALA A 112 -17.51 -18.81 -40.82
N ARG A 113 -16.21 -19.02 -40.98
CA ARG A 113 -15.42 -19.85 -40.06
C ARG A 113 -15.11 -19.04 -38.80
N VAL A 114 -15.67 -19.48 -37.67
CA VAL A 114 -15.43 -18.89 -36.35
C VAL A 114 -14.59 -19.85 -35.53
N LYS A 115 -13.48 -19.38 -34.96
CA LYS A 115 -12.69 -20.11 -33.95
C LYS A 115 -13.01 -19.55 -32.58
N VAL A 116 -13.44 -20.41 -31.66
CA VAL A 116 -13.66 -20.06 -30.26
C VAL A 116 -12.71 -20.86 -29.41
N LYS A 117 -11.82 -20.18 -28.67
CA LYS A 117 -10.93 -20.81 -27.68
C LYS A 117 -11.65 -20.77 -26.34
N VAL A 118 -11.96 -21.95 -25.82
CA VAL A 118 -12.63 -22.13 -24.53
C VAL A 118 -11.62 -22.73 -23.56
N GLN A 119 -11.60 -22.24 -22.33
CA GLN A 119 -10.64 -22.64 -21.32
C GLN A 119 -11.33 -22.99 -20.00
N LEU A 120 -10.81 -24.02 -19.34
CA LEU A 120 -10.91 -24.21 -17.90
C LEU A 120 -9.72 -23.49 -17.27
N ASN A 121 -9.99 -22.44 -16.51
CA ASN A 121 -8.93 -21.67 -15.86
C ASN A 121 -8.34 -22.42 -14.66
N LEU A 122 -7.35 -21.82 -13.99
CA LEU A 122 -6.70 -22.42 -12.81
C LEU A 122 -7.67 -22.71 -11.66
N HIS A 123 -8.83 -22.04 -11.63
CA HIS A 123 -9.88 -22.24 -10.63
C HIS A 123 -10.94 -23.26 -11.06
N GLY A 124 -10.76 -23.94 -12.20
CA GLY A 124 -11.72 -24.90 -12.74
C GLY A 124 -12.99 -24.26 -13.30
N ILE A 125 -12.99 -22.95 -13.54
CA ILE A 125 -14.13 -22.22 -14.10
C ILE A 125 -13.98 -22.17 -15.62
N VAL A 126 -15.06 -22.49 -16.33
CA VAL A 126 -15.15 -22.38 -17.79
C VAL A 126 -15.23 -20.90 -18.18
N ASN A 127 -14.39 -20.45 -19.11
CA ASN A 127 -14.49 -19.15 -19.75
C ASN A 127 -14.18 -19.24 -21.25
N VAL A 128 -14.55 -18.21 -22.00
CA VAL A 128 -14.19 -18.06 -23.42
C VAL A 128 -13.01 -17.10 -23.52
N GLU A 129 -11.81 -17.64 -23.75
CA GLU A 129 -10.58 -16.86 -23.80
C GLU A 129 -10.50 -15.97 -25.04
N SER A 130 -11.01 -16.43 -26.18
CA SER A 130 -11.10 -15.63 -27.41
C SER A 130 -12.08 -16.20 -28.42
N ALA A 131 -12.66 -15.32 -29.24
CA ALA A 131 -13.44 -15.69 -30.43
C ALA A 131 -12.95 -14.91 -31.65
N MET A 132 -12.73 -15.60 -32.77
CA MET A 132 -12.16 -15.03 -33.99
C MET A 132 -12.93 -15.47 -35.23
N LEU A 133 -13.32 -14.52 -36.06
CA LEU A 133 -13.82 -14.72 -37.42
C LEU A 133 -12.64 -14.87 -38.39
N ILE A 134 -12.70 -15.88 -39.26
CA ILE A 134 -11.70 -16.17 -40.27
C ILE A 134 -12.34 -16.05 -41.65
N GLU A 135 -11.85 -15.11 -42.45
CA GLU A 135 -12.31 -14.86 -43.82
C GLU A 135 -11.22 -15.29 -44.82
N GLU A 136 -11.59 -16.14 -45.78
CA GLU A 136 -10.73 -16.46 -46.92
C GLU A 136 -11.07 -15.51 -48.07
N HIS A 137 -10.13 -14.68 -48.50
CA HIS A 137 -10.28 -13.90 -49.74
C HIS A 137 -10.02 -14.81 -50.95
N VAL A 138 -10.96 -14.87 -51.88
CA VAL A 138 -10.72 -15.38 -53.24
C VAL A 138 -10.52 -14.14 -54.11
N ASP A 139 -9.34 -14.01 -54.72
CA ASP A 139 -9.02 -12.88 -55.59
C ASP A 139 -9.66 -13.12 -56.97
N ASP A 140 -10.83 -12.53 -57.21
CA ASP A 140 -11.51 -12.52 -58.51
C ASP A 140 -10.92 -11.41 -59.39
N SER A 141 -9.78 -11.68 -60.03
CA SER A 141 -9.29 -10.80 -61.10
C SER A 141 -8.46 -11.57 -62.12
N GLU A 142 -9.12 -12.23 -63.07
CA GLU A 142 -8.57 -12.43 -64.42
C GLU A 142 -9.70 -12.78 -65.42
N LEU A 143 -10.38 -11.76 -65.94
CA LEU A 143 -11.18 -11.84 -67.18
C LEU A 143 -11.05 -10.50 -67.92
N SER A 144 -10.83 -10.60 -69.23
CA SER A 144 -10.50 -9.53 -70.23
C SER A 144 -8.99 -9.25 -70.34
N THR A 145 -8.32 -9.24 -71.50
CA THR A 145 -8.75 -9.23 -72.91
C THR A 145 -7.65 -9.86 -73.77
N LYS A 146 -8.02 -10.49 -74.89
CA LYS A 146 -7.12 -11.03 -75.92
C LYS A 146 -6.24 -9.92 -76.52
N GLU A 147 -4.96 -10.20 -76.76
CA GLU A 147 -4.33 -9.90 -78.05
C GLU A 147 -3.12 -10.80 -78.33
N VAL A 148 -3.02 -11.21 -79.60
CA VAL A 148 -2.08 -12.16 -80.19
C VAL A 148 -0.83 -11.42 -80.64
N ARG A 149 0.38 -11.98 -80.41
CA ARG A 149 1.44 -12.09 -81.43
C ARG A 149 2.60 -13.00 -81.03
N HIS A 150 3.11 -13.64 -82.07
CA HIS A 150 4.04 -14.77 -82.16
C HIS A 150 5.51 -14.40 -81.83
N VAL A 151 6.16 -15.28 -81.07
CA VAL A 151 7.50 -15.93 -81.24
C VAL A 151 8.61 -15.18 -81.98
N THR A 152 9.80 -14.99 -81.35
CA THR A 152 11.07 -15.67 -81.71
C THR A 152 12.29 -15.23 -80.88
N ASN A 153 12.97 -16.26 -80.34
CA ASN A 153 14.39 -16.51 -80.04
C ASN A 153 15.49 -15.42 -80.02
N GLY A 154 16.45 -15.66 -79.11
CA GLY A 154 17.90 -15.39 -79.29
C GLY A 154 18.50 -14.68 -78.08
N SER A 155 19.04 -15.36 -77.06
CA SER A 155 20.34 -16.07 -76.97
C SER A 155 21.53 -15.16 -76.60
N GLU A 156 22.21 -15.55 -75.50
CA GLU A 156 23.65 -15.38 -75.17
C GLU A 156 24.19 -13.94 -74.94
N ASP A 157 25.15 -13.65 -74.06
CA ASP A 157 26.00 -14.36 -73.08
C ASP A 157 26.78 -13.25 -72.30
N GLY A 158 27.40 -13.55 -71.15
CA GLY A 158 28.57 -12.80 -70.65
C GLY A 158 28.50 -12.05 -69.30
N THR A 159 28.78 -12.77 -68.21
CA THR A 159 29.72 -12.49 -67.09
C THR A 159 30.00 -11.03 -66.61
N TYR A 160 29.77 -10.73 -65.32
CA TYR A 160 30.76 -10.28 -64.30
C TYR A 160 30.08 -9.93 -62.95
N MET A 161 30.70 -10.37 -61.85
CA MET A 161 30.26 -10.20 -60.46
C MET A 161 30.56 -8.80 -59.90
N GLN A 162 29.58 -8.08 -59.32
CA GLN A 162 29.70 -7.44 -58.00
C GLN A 162 28.40 -6.82 -57.48
N SER A 163 28.25 -6.87 -56.14
CA SER A 163 27.42 -6.05 -55.25
C SER A 163 25.91 -6.37 -55.09
N LYS A 164 25.54 -6.66 -53.83
CA LYS A 164 24.17 -6.61 -53.26
C LYS A 164 23.46 -5.31 -53.70
N PRO A 165 22.12 -5.25 -53.87
CA PRO A 165 21.11 -5.86 -53.00
C PRO A 165 19.87 -6.41 -53.74
N SER A 166 18.83 -6.75 -52.97
CA SER A 166 17.41 -6.83 -53.38
C SER A 166 16.84 -8.15 -53.95
N ASN A 167 15.60 -8.38 -53.55
CA ASN A 167 14.73 -9.53 -53.83
C ASN A 167 14.55 -9.79 -55.33
N ALA A 168 14.60 -11.08 -55.74
CA ALA A 168 13.70 -11.66 -56.74
C ALA A 168 13.78 -13.19 -56.72
N SER A 169 12.69 -13.78 -56.21
CA SER A 169 12.05 -15.08 -56.45
C SER A 169 12.72 -16.15 -57.32
N ALA A 170 12.80 -17.36 -56.76
CA ALA A 170 12.61 -18.61 -57.51
C ALA A 170 11.66 -19.53 -56.73
N ASP A 171 10.40 -19.45 -57.14
CA ASP A 171 9.47 -20.57 -57.36
C ASP A 171 9.29 -21.59 -56.22
N GLY A 172 8.39 -21.25 -55.31
CA GLY A 172 7.62 -22.19 -54.50
C GLY A 172 6.16 -21.75 -54.56
N LYS A 173 5.40 -22.31 -55.50
CA LYS A 173 3.98 -22.01 -55.72
C LYS A 173 3.13 -22.58 -54.59
N THR A 174 3.15 -21.93 -53.43
CA THR A 174 2.09 -22.03 -52.42
C THR A 174 1.21 -20.81 -52.59
N ASN A 175 -0.01 -21.03 -53.06
CA ASN A 175 -1.07 -20.02 -53.02
C ASN A 175 -1.36 -19.68 -51.55
N ASP A 176 -0.64 -18.70 -51.01
CA ASP A 176 -0.93 -18.14 -49.69
C ASP A 176 -2.13 -17.22 -49.84
N LYS A 177 -3.33 -17.79 -49.70
CA LYS A 177 -4.57 -17.03 -49.57
C LYS A 177 -4.41 -16.15 -48.32
N THR A 178 -4.33 -14.84 -48.49
CA THR A 178 -4.28 -13.87 -47.40
C THR A 178 -5.53 -14.02 -46.51
N MET A 179 -5.38 -14.70 -45.38
CA MET A 179 -6.47 -15.04 -44.47
C MET A 179 -6.66 -13.93 -43.42
N ARG A 180 -7.80 -13.24 -43.45
CA ARG A 180 -8.13 -12.16 -42.49
C ARG A 180 -8.69 -12.77 -41.21
N ARG A 181 -8.25 -12.27 -40.05
CA ARG A 181 -8.76 -12.65 -38.73
C ARG A 181 -9.35 -11.42 -38.04
N LEU A 182 -10.58 -11.52 -37.56
CA LEU A 182 -11.27 -10.45 -36.83
C LEU A 182 -11.70 -10.97 -35.47
N GLU A 183 -11.40 -10.24 -34.40
CA GLU A 183 -11.87 -10.58 -33.06
C GLU A 183 -13.37 -10.34 -32.94
N ILE A 184 -14.06 -11.28 -32.29
CA ILE A 184 -15.51 -11.23 -32.07
C ILE A 184 -15.76 -10.91 -30.59
N PRO A 185 -16.62 -9.94 -30.27
CA PRO A 185 -16.99 -9.67 -28.88
C PRO A 185 -17.67 -10.87 -28.24
N VAL A 186 -17.37 -11.11 -26.96
CA VAL A 186 -17.96 -12.17 -26.15
C VAL A 186 -18.57 -11.55 -24.90
N SER A 187 -19.83 -11.87 -24.63
CA SER A 187 -20.53 -11.49 -23.39
C SER A 187 -20.78 -12.74 -22.56
N GLU A 188 -20.42 -12.71 -21.29
CA GLU A 188 -20.59 -13.83 -20.36
C GLU A 188 -21.87 -13.65 -19.54
N ASN A 189 -22.68 -14.70 -19.46
CA ASN A 189 -23.80 -14.79 -18.54
C ASN A 189 -23.57 -16.03 -17.66
N ILE A 190 -22.96 -15.79 -16.50
CA ILE A 190 -22.56 -16.85 -15.58
C ILE A 190 -23.62 -17.00 -14.49
N ASN A 191 -24.10 -18.21 -14.31
CA ASN A 191 -25.09 -18.50 -13.28
C ASN A 191 -24.43 -18.42 -11.90
N GLY A 192 -25.07 -17.73 -10.95
CA GLY A 192 -24.62 -17.66 -9.56
C GLY A 192 -23.53 -16.62 -9.27
N THR A 193 -23.13 -15.80 -10.25
CA THR A 193 -22.25 -14.63 -9.99
C THR A 193 -23.04 -13.41 -9.57
N MET A 194 -22.46 -12.57 -8.72
CA MET A 194 -22.99 -11.23 -8.48
C MET A 194 -22.74 -10.37 -9.71
N THR A 195 -23.74 -9.57 -10.09
CA THR A 195 -23.56 -8.53 -11.10
C THR A 195 -22.57 -7.47 -10.59
N GLY A 196 -21.97 -6.71 -11.50
CA GLY A 196 -21.05 -5.62 -11.10
C GLY A 196 -21.71 -4.58 -10.18
N VAL A 197 -23.02 -4.36 -10.34
CA VAL A 197 -23.80 -3.46 -9.48
C VAL A 197 -23.97 -4.05 -8.08
N GLU A 198 -24.42 -5.30 -7.97
CA GLU A 198 -24.57 -5.98 -6.68
C GLU A 198 -23.24 -6.11 -5.93
N LEU A 199 -22.14 -6.37 -6.65
CA LEU A 199 -20.81 -6.42 -6.05
C LEU A 199 -20.40 -5.06 -5.49
N MET A 200 -20.63 -3.98 -6.23
CA MET A 200 -20.33 -2.62 -5.78
C MET A 200 -21.17 -2.23 -4.56
N GLU A 201 -22.46 -2.58 -4.54
CA GLU A 201 -23.34 -2.37 -3.40
C GLU A 201 -22.89 -3.17 -2.16
N ALA A 202 -22.48 -4.43 -2.35
CA ALA A 202 -21.96 -5.26 -1.27
C ALA A 202 -20.64 -4.69 -0.70
N GLN A 203 -19.75 -4.20 -1.56
CA GLN A 203 -18.50 -3.55 -1.14
C GLN A 203 -18.75 -2.26 -0.35
N ASP A 204 -19.68 -1.42 -0.80
CA ASP A 204 -20.04 -0.19 -0.07
C ASP A 204 -20.65 -0.51 1.30
N LYS A 205 -21.50 -1.55 1.37
CA LYS A 205 -22.07 -2.02 2.63
C LYS A 205 -20.99 -2.53 3.59
N GLU A 206 -20.04 -3.33 3.10
CA GLU A 206 -18.91 -3.82 3.89
C GLU A 206 -18.06 -2.68 4.43
N LEU A 207 -17.75 -1.68 3.59
CA LEU A 207 -16.98 -0.51 4.01
C LEU A 207 -17.68 0.28 5.12
N LYS A 208 -19.01 0.43 5.03
CA LYS A 208 -19.82 1.10 6.06
C LYS A 208 -19.78 0.36 7.38
N LEU A 209 -19.92 -0.96 7.37
CA LEU A 209 -19.87 -1.79 8.58
C LEU A 209 -18.47 -1.73 9.21
N ALA A 210 -17.42 -1.89 8.41
CA ALA A 210 -16.04 -1.80 8.88
C ALA A 210 -15.71 -0.43 9.48
N GLN A 211 -16.23 0.66 8.89
CA GLN A 211 -16.06 2.01 9.44
C GLN A 211 -16.80 2.18 10.77
N GLN A 212 -17.99 1.60 10.90
CA GLN A 212 -18.75 1.63 12.16
C GLN A 212 -18.00 0.90 13.27
N ASP A 213 -17.48 -0.30 13.00
CA ASP A 213 -16.69 -1.09 13.96
C ASP A 213 -15.45 -0.33 14.41
N ARG A 214 -14.74 0.29 13.47
CA ARG A 214 -13.56 1.12 13.77
C ARG A 214 -13.91 2.30 14.68
N THR A 215 -14.99 3.02 14.39
CA THR A 215 -15.43 4.16 15.22
C THR A 215 -15.81 3.70 16.63
N MET A 216 -16.46 2.54 16.77
CA MET A 216 -16.81 1.96 18.07
C MET A 216 -15.55 1.60 18.88
N GLU A 217 -14.55 0.97 18.24
CA GLU A 217 -13.28 0.63 18.89
C GLU A 217 -12.52 1.88 19.33
N GLN A 218 -12.43 2.91 18.47
CA GLN A 218 -11.81 4.18 18.81
C GLN A 218 -12.50 4.88 19.98
N THR A 219 -13.85 4.89 19.99
CA THR A 219 -14.62 5.47 21.09
C THR A 219 -14.36 4.74 22.40
N LYS A 220 -14.31 3.40 22.36
CA LYS A 220 -13.97 2.56 23.53
C LYS A 220 -12.54 2.82 24.02
N GLU A 221 -11.57 2.98 23.12
CA GLU A 221 -10.20 3.32 23.49
C GLU A 221 -10.12 4.66 24.23
N LYS A 222 -10.87 5.68 23.77
CA LYS A 222 -10.92 6.99 24.44
C LYS A 222 -11.56 6.93 25.82
N LYS A 223 -12.64 6.15 25.98
CA LYS A 223 -13.25 5.87 27.29
C LYS A 223 -12.23 5.22 28.24
N ASN A 224 -11.58 4.15 27.79
CA ASN A 224 -10.57 3.44 28.57
C ASN A 224 -9.37 4.34 28.94
N ALA A 225 -8.95 5.21 28.03
CA ALA A 225 -7.88 6.16 28.28
C ALA A 225 -8.26 7.19 29.35
N LEU A 226 -9.50 7.70 29.32
CA LEU A 226 -10.02 8.58 30.35
C LEU A 226 -10.11 7.88 31.71
N GLU A 227 -10.69 6.69 31.75
CA GLU A 227 -10.82 5.88 32.97
C GLU A 227 -9.44 5.59 33.59
N SER A 228 -8.49 5.14 32.78
CA SER A 228 -7.11 4.87 33.22
C SER A 228 -6.44 6.14 33.76
N TYR A 229 -6.63 7.28 33.09
CA TYR A 229 -6.08 8.56 33.51
C TYR A 229 -6.66 9.00 34.86
N VAL A 230 -7.96 8.83 35.08
CA VAL A 230 -8.62 9.16 36.36
C VAL A 230 -8.01 8.34 37.50
N TYR A 231 -7.87 7.03 37.33
CA TYR A 231 -7.26 6.16 38.33
C TYR A 231 -5.80 6.50 38.60
N GLU A 232 -5.01 6.69 37.55
CA GLU A 232 -3.59 7.00 37.67
C GLU A 232 -3.36 8.35 38.36
N MET A 233 -4.11 9.39 37.96
CA MET A 233 -3.95 10.73 38.52
C MET A 233 -4.40 10.80 39.97
N ARG A 234 -5.46 10.08 40.36
CA ARG A 234 -5.85 9.97 41.76
C ARG A 234 -4.69 9.44 42.60
N ASN A 235 -4.02 8.38 42.16
CA ASN A 235 -2.87 7.83 42.88
C ASN A 235 -1.67 8.80 42.91
N LYS A 236 -1.31 9.39 41.76
CA LYS A 236 -0.16 10.32 41.69
C LYS A 236 -0.37 11.59 42.49
N LEU A 237 -1.59 12.13 42.52
CA LEU A 237 -1.90 13.38 43.22
C LEU A 237 -1.59 13.30 44.72
N PHE A 238 -1.93 12.18 45.36
CA PHE A 238 -1.71 12.01 46.82
C PHE A 238 -0.35 11.42 47.18
N ASN A 239 0.36 10.82 46.23
CA ASN A 239 1.67 10.21 46.45
C ASN A 239 2.78 11.02 45.78
N THR A 240 2.92 10.90 44.46
CA THR A 240 4.03 11.47 43.67
C THR A 240 4.03 13.00 43.67
N TYR A 241 2.86 13.62 43.51
CA TYR A 241 2.71 15.07 43.34
C TYR A 241 2.37 15.80 44.64
N ARG A 242 2.36 15.09 45.78
CA ARG A 242 1.92 15.63 47.08
C ARG A 242 2.61 16.93 47.48
N GLY A 243 3.90 17.09 47.15
CA GLY A 243 4.67 18.30 47.45
C GLY A 243 4.58 19.40 46.38
N PHE A 244 3.96 19.14 45.24
CA PHE A 244 3.96 20.00 44.05
C PHE A 244 2.59 20.63 43.74
N ALA A 245 1.56 20.21 44.46
CA ALA A 245 0.21 20.80 44.42
C ALA A 245 -0.08 21.56 45.72
N SER A 246 -0.77 22.70 45.62
CA SER A 246 -1.37 23.33 46.80
C SER A 246 -2.56 22.51 47.31
N ASP A 247 -3.02 22.80 48.54
CA ASP A 247 -4.20 22.12 49.07
C ASP A 247 -5.45 22.45 48.25
N GLU A 248 -5.58 23.69 47.77
CA GLU A 248 -6.68 24.11 46.89
C GLU A 248 -6.60 23.43 45.51
N GLU A 249 -5.42 23.35 44.90
CA GLU A 249 -5.22 22.63 43.62
C GLU A 249 -5.55 21.15 43.78
N ARG A 250 -5.09 20.53 44.87
CA ARG A 250 -5.32 19.11 45.16
C ARG A 250 -6.80 18.81 45.39
N GLU A 251 -7.51 19.65 46.14
CA GLU A 251 -8.95 19.50 46.35
C GLU A 251 -9.73 19.70 45.05
N GLY A 252 -9.40 20.73 44.27
CA GLY A 252 -10.04 21.01 42.98
C GLY A 252 -9.85 19.89 41.96
N ILE A 253 -8.62 19.38 41.83
CA ILE A 253 -8.31 18.24 40.95
C ILE A 253 -9.03 16.99 41.46
N SER A 254 -8.97 16.68 42.75
CA SER A 254 -9.62 15.49 43.31
C SER A 254 -11.14 15.50 43.09
N LYS A 255 -11.78 16.67 43.23
CA LYS A 255 -13.20 16.85 42.93
C LYS A 255 -13.50 16.60 41.45
N SER A 256 -12.72 17.19 40.55
CA SER A 256 -12.93 17.01 39.10
C SER A 256 -12.70 15.56 38.65
N LEU A 257 -11.72 14.87 39.23
CA LEU A 257 -11.50 13.43 39.00
C LEU A 257 -12.70 12.59 39.46
N GLN A 258 -13.25 12.89 40.64
CA GLN A 258 -14.43 12.20 41.18
C GLN A 258 -15.66 12.41 40.29
N GLU A 259 -15.97 13.66 39.93
CA GLU A 259 -17.09 13.99 39.05
C GLU A 259 -16.96 13.32 37.66
N THR A 260 -15.73 13.15 37.18
CA THR A 260 -15.48 12.47 35.90
C THR A 260 -15.64 10.95 36.02
N GLU A 261 -15.23 10.35 37.14
CA GLU A 261 -15.48 8.93 37.41
C GLU A 261 -16.97 8.63 37.53
N GLU A 262 -17.70 9.44 38.30
CA GLU A 262 -19.16 9.29 38.43
C GLU A 262 -19.84 9.42 37.06
N TRP A 263 -19.46 10.42 36.27
CA TRP A 263 -19.96 10.57 34.91
C TRP A 263 -19.64 9.35 34.03
N LEU A 264 -18.46 8.73 34.13
CA LEU A 264 -18.10 7.54 33.34
C LEU A 264 -19.00 6.33 33.61
N TYR A 265 -19.56 6.21 34.81
CA TYR A 265 -20.43 5.10 35.23
C TYR A 265 -21.93 5.42 35.14
N ASP A 266 -22.31 6.69 34.97
CA ASP A 266 -23.68 7.14 34.77
C ASP A 266 -23.90 7.58 33.31
N ASP A 267 -23.96 8.90 33.06
CA ASP A 267 -24.32 9.48 31.75
C ASP A 267 -23.28 9.21 30.65
N GLY A 268 -22.06 8.82 31.02
CA GLY A 268 -20.92 8.62 30.13
C GLY A 268 -20.72 7.18 29.66
N GLU A 269 -21.71 6.29 29.79
CA GLU A 269 -21.55 4.90 29.35
C GLU A 269 -21.39 4.78 27.83
N ASP A 270 -22.27 5.46 27.08
CA ASP A 270 -22.43 5.38 25.62
C ASP A 270 -22.22 6.74 24.94
N GLU A 271 -21.29 7.53 25.47
CA GLU A 271 -21.00 8.87 24.95
C GLU A 271 -20.04 8.87 23.76
N THR A 272 -19.94 10.03 23.10
CA THR A 272 -19.11 10.17 21.89
C THR A 272 -17.61 10.21 22.19
N GLU A 273 -16.77 9.83 21.22
CA GLU A 273 -15.30 10.03 21.29
C GLU A 273 -14.93 11.48 21.69
N GLY A 274 -15.65 12.46 21.15
CA GLY A 274 -15.42 13.88 21.45
C GLY A 274 -15.69 14.23 22.91
N ALA A 275 -16.72 13.63 23.53
CA ALA A 275 -17.05 13.83 24.93
C ALA A 275 -15.95 13.30 25.86
N TYR A 276 -15.50 12.04 25.65
CA TYR A 276 -14.39 11.47 26.43
C TYR A 276 -13.10 12.27 26.29
N THR A 277 -12.78 12.69 25.06
CA THR A 277 -11.58 13.49 24.79
C THR A 277 -11.65 14.85 25.48
N SER A 278 -12.79 15.53 25.43
CA SER A 278 -12.99 16.83 26.07
C SER A 278 -12.86 16.75 27.60
N LYS A 279 -13.42 15.70 28.22
CA LYS A 279 -13.26 15.45 29.65
C LYS A 279 -11.80 15.20 30.02
N LEU A 280 -11.07 14.41 29.22
CA LEU A 280 -9.65 14.15 29.43
C LEU A 280 -8.82 15.43 29.34
N GLU A 281 -9.06 16.27 28.34
CA GLU A 281 -8.36 17.55 28.17
C GLU A 281 -8.66 18.52 29.31
N ALA A 282 -9.90 18.56 29.80
CA ALA A 282 -10.27 19.37 30.96
C ALA A 282 -9.50 18.96 32.22
N LEU A 283 -9.38 17.64 32.48
CA LEU A 283 -8.58 17.13 33.59
C LEU A 283 -7.08 17.43 33.42
N LYS A 284 -6.53 17.22 32.22
CA LYS A 284 -5.13 17.56 31.92
C LYS A 284 -4.82 19.01 32.17
N LYS A 285 -5.70 19.93 31.77
CA LYS A 285 -5.50 21.37 32.03
C LYS A 285 -5.33 21.71 33.51
N LEU A 286 -5.95 20.96 34.42
CA LEU A 286 -5.80 21.13 35.86
C LEU A 286 -4.54 20.44 36.40
N VAL A 287 -4.20 19.27 35.89
CA VAL A 287 -3.09 18.43 36.39
C VAL A 287 -1.74 18.85 35.81
N ASP A 288 -1.70 19.27 34.54
CA ASP A 288 -0.48 19.58 33.80
C ASP A 288 0.42 20.61 34.52
N PRO A 289 -0.09 21.71 35.13
CA PRO A 289 0.76 22.62 35.90
C PRO A 289 1.50 21.91 37.04
N VAL A 290 0.82 21.05 37.80
CA VAL A 290 1.40 20.29 38.91
C VAL A 290 2.42 19.28 38.39
N GLU A 291 2.09 18.54 37.34
CA GLU A 291 2.99 17.57 36.73
C GLU A 291 4.23 18.25 36.12
N ASN A 292 4.07 19.44 35.53
CA ASN A 292 5.17 20.23 35.00
C ASN A 292 6.11 20.70 36.12
N ARG A 293 5.58 21.18 37.26
CA ARG A 293 6.41 21.52 38.43
C ARG A 293 7.21 20.30 38.92
N PHE A 294 6.55 19.14 39.01
CA PHE A 294 7.18 17.88 39.43
C PHE A 294 8.30 17.45 38.47
N LYS A 295 8.05 17.44 37.15
CA LYS A 295 9.04 17.08 36.14
C LYS A 295 10.19 18.07 36.07
N ASP A 296 9.89 19.36 36.20
CA ASP A 296 10.91 20.40 36.13
C ASP A 296 11.90 20.30 37.29
N GLU A 297 11.48 19.88 38.48
CA GLU A 297 12.38 19.74 39.64
C GLU A 297 13.65 18.94 39.32
N GLU A 298 13.51 17.78 38.67
CA GLU A 298 14.65 16.95 38.30
C GLU A 298 15.34 17.46 37.03
N ALA A 299 14.56 17.90 36.04
CA ALA A 299 15.11 18.46 34.81
C ALA A 299 15.97 19.71 35.06
N ARG A 300 15.63 20.50 36.07
CA ARG A 300 16.33 21.72 36.46
C ARG A 300 17.67 21.40 37.09
N LYS A 301 17.76 20.40 37.99
CA LYS A 301 19.03 19.92 38.55
C LYS A 301 19.97 19.44 37.45
N GLN A 302 19.44 18.69 36.49
CA GLN A 302 20.21 18.23 35.33
C GLN A 302 20.70 19.42 34.49
N ALA A 303 19.81 20.35 34.14
CA ALA A 303 20.16 21.53 33.37
C ALA A 303 21.20 22.42 34.08
N SER A 304 21.11 22.58 35.41
CA SER A 304 22.13 23.28 36.20
C SER A 304 23.49 22.57 36.13
N THR A 305 23.50 21.24 36.27
CA THR A 305 24.71 20.43 36.18
C THR A 305 25.37 20.56 34.81
N ASP A 306 24.56 20.53 33.74
CA ASP A 306 25.02 20.68 32.37
C ASP A 306 25.60 22.08 32.12
N LEU A 307 24.98 23.14 32.64
CA LEU A 307 25.51 24.50 32.55
C LEU A 307 26.84 24.64 33.29
N PHE A 308 26.96 24.12 34.53
CA PHE A 308 28.23 24.14 35.26
C PHE A 308 29.33 23.38 34.52
N LYS A 309 29.01 22.22 33.94
CA LYS A 309 29.93 21.44 33.11
C LYS A 309 30.36 22.23 31.86
N CYS A 310 29.42 22.84 31.16
CA CYS A 310 29.68 23.70 30.01
C CYS A 310 30.64 24.85 30.37
N ILE A 311 30.39 25.54 31.49
CA ILE A 311 31.27 26.60 32.00
C ILE A 311 32.68 26.06 32.28
N ALA A 312 32.80 24.88 32.91
CA ALA A 312 34.10 24.27 33.18
C ALA A 312 34.87 23.91 31.90
N ASP A 313 34.18 23.33 30.91
CA ASP A 313 34.76 22.95 29.62
C ASP A 313 35.23 24.18 28.82
N ILE A 314 34.44 25.27 28.82
CA ILE A 314 34.83 26.55 28.22
C ILE A 314 36.07 27.10 28.94
N ARG A 315 36.07 27.16 30.28
CA ARG A 315 37.21 27.65 31.07
C ARG A 315 38.49 26.87 30.79
N MET A 316 38.41 25.54 30.65
CA MET A 316 39.55 24.69 30.30
C MET A 316 40.07 24.98 28.89
N SER A 317 39.18 25.09 27.91
CA SER A 317 39.52 25.37 26.51
C SER A 317 40.08 26.78 26.29
N THR A 318 39.73 27.72 27.17
CA THR A 318 40.17 29.12 27.10
C THR A 318 41.59 29.34 27.63
N LYS A 319 42.17 28.37 28.36
CA LYS A 319 43.54 28.48 28.93
C LYS A 319 44.63 28.73 27.88
N SER A 320 44.41 28.29 26.65
CA SER A 320 45.35 28.45 25.51
C SER A 320 45.10 29.70 24.66
N LEU A 321 44.13 30.57 25.01
CA LEU A 321 43.79 31.78 24.25
C LEU A 321 44.57 33.03 24.73
N PRO A 322 44.75 34.06 23.87
CA PRO A 322 45.37 35.33 24.26
C PRO A 322 44.60 36.05 25.38
N ASN A 323 45.33 36.90 26.11
CA ASN A 323 44.84 37.49 27.37
C ASN A 323 43.51 38.24 27.25
N GLU A 324 43.32 39.03 26.19
CA GLU A 324 42.11 39.84 26.00
C GLU A 324 40.86 38.97 25.68
N ASP A 325 41.03 37.95 24.83
CA ASP A 325 39.96 37.01 24.45
C ASP A 325 39.57 36.13 25.63
N ARG A 326 40.59 35.69 26.37
CA ARG A 326 40.45 34.89 27.58
C ARG A 326 39.68 35.65 28.65
N GLU A 327 39.98 36.93 28.87
CA GLU A 327 39.27 37.73 29.87
C GLU A 327 37.79 37.95 29.50
N SER A 328 37.50 38.21 28.23
CA SER A 328 36.11 38.37 27.77
C SER A 328 35.28 37.09 27.94
N ILE A 329 35.84 35.92 27.58
CA ILE A 329 35.16 34.62 27.72
C ILE A 329 34.97 34.25 29.20
N LEU A 330 35.98 34.49 30.04
CA LEU A 330 35.88 34.24 31.48
C LEU A 330 34.84 35.15 32.15
N ASN A 331 34.71 36.39 31.72
CA ASN A 331 33.68 37.30 32.22
C ASN A 331 32.27 36.78 31.89
N GLU A 332 32.01 36.32 30.67
CA GLU A 332 30.70 35.74 30.33
C GLU A 332 30.42 34.44 31.11
N CYS A 333 31.43 33.59 31.33
CA CYS A 333 31.32 32.42 32.19
C CYS A 333 30.95 32.79 33.63
N ASN A 334 31.61 33.81 34.20
CA ASN A 334 31.35 34.27 35.57
C ASN A 334 29.94 34.85 35.70
N LYS A 335 29.46 35.62 34.70
CA LYS A 335 28.10 36.14 34.68
C LYS A 335 27.07 35.01 34.66
N ALA A 336 27.28 33.98 33.83
CA ALA A 336 26.39 32.83 33.76
C ALA A 336 26.36 32.03 35.07
N GLU A 337 27.52 31.81 35.69
CA GLU A 337 27.64 31.13 36.98
C GLU A 337 26.97 31.90 38.12
N GLN A 338 27.18 33.22 38.19
CA GLN A 338 26.55 34.09 39.18
C GLN A 338 25.03 34.13 39.00
N TRP A 339 24.56 34.27 37.76
CA TRP A 339 23.13 34.25 37.44
C TRP A 339 22.48 32.95 37.90
N LEU A 340 23.09 31.79 37.57
CA LEU A 340 22.55 30.49 37.97
C LEU A 340 22.52 30.37 39.49
N THR A 341 23.62 30.72 40.17
CA THR A 341 23.72 30.64 41.63
C THR A 341 22.68 31.52 42.34
N GLU A 342 22.49 32.74 41.85
CA GLU A 342 21.51 33.68 42.40
C GLU A 342 20.07 33.18 42.18
N LYS A 343 19.75 32.73 40.96
CA LYS A 343 18.42 32.23 40.62
C LYS A 343 18.08 30.92 41.32
N THR A 344 19.03 30.01 41.45
CA THR A 344 18.87 28.79 42.25
C THR A 344 18.60 29.13 43.71
N LYS A 345 19.35 30.06 44.30
CA LYS A 345 19.09 30.50 45.69
C LYS A 345 17.71 31.11 45.87
N GLN A 346 17.24 31.92 44.92
CA GLN A 346 15.87 32.46 44.93
C GLN A 346 14.84 31.33 44.84
N GLN A 347 15.05 30.37 43.94
CA GLN A 347 14.17 29.22 43.74
C GLN A 347 14.10 28.31 44.97
N ASP A 348 15.23 28.04 45.63
CA ASP A 348 15.31 27.17 46.81
C ASP A 348 14.58 27.76 48.03
N SER A 349 14.35 29.07 48.04
CA SER A 349 13.57 29.75 49.07
C SER A 349 12.05 29.62 48.90
N LEU A 350 11.61 29.12 47.74
CA LEU A 350 10.20 29.02 47.40
C LEU A 350 9.63 27.62 47.67
N PRO A 351 8.33 27.54 48.03
CA PRO A 351 7.62 26.27 48.07
C PRO A 351 7.63 25.52 46.72
N LYS A 352 7.55 24.19 46.76
CA LYS A 352 7.53 23.35 45.55
C LYS A 352 6.19 23.34 44.82
N ASN A 353 5.14 23.81 45.48
CA ASN A 353 3.78 23.87 44.97
C ASN A 353 3.43 25.18 44.27
N ILE A 354 4.43 26.03 44.00
CA ILE A 354 4.26 27.20 43.15
C ILE A 354 5.12 27.06 41.91
N ASP A 355 4.72 27.75 40.85
CA ASP A 355 5.46 27.71 39.60
C ASP A 355 6.93 28.15 39.82
N PRO A 356 7.90 27.37 39.32
CA PRO A 356 9.29 27.76 39.25
C PRO A 356 9.51 29.21 38.77
N LEU A 357 10.34 29.95 39.51
CA LEU A 357 10.94 31.19 39.02
C LEU A 357 12.06 30.95 38.02
N LEU A 358 12.67 29.77 38.08
CA LEU A 358 13.72 29.34 37.17
C LEU A 358 13.33 27.97 36.61
N TRP A 359 12.89 27.96 35.35
CA TRP A 359 12.56 26.73 34.64
C TRP A 359 13.80 26.09 34.04
N SER A 360 13.81 24.76 33.92
CA SER A 360 14.89 24.04 33.24
C SER A 360 15.11 24.51 31.79
N SER A 361 14.05 24.95 31.10
CA SER A 361 14.11 25.52 29.75
C SER A 361 14.91 26.82 29.70
N GLU A 362 14.82 27.68 30.72
CA GLU A 362 15.58 28.93 30.82
C GLU A 362 17.07 28.65 31.05
N ILE A 363 17.40 27.65 31.88
CA ILE A 363 18.80 27.24 32.11
C ILE A 363 19.41 26.66 30.83
N LYS A 364 18.66 25.84 30.09
CA LYS A 364 19.09 25.29 28.79
C LYS A 364 19.34 26.41 27.78
N LYS A 365 18.42 27.36 27.67
CA LYS A 365 18.59 28.55 26.82
C LYS A 365 19.82 29.37 27.22
N MET A 366 20.05 29.58 28.51
CA MET A 366 21.25 30.28 28.98
C MET A 366 22.54 29.53 28.62
N THR A 367 22.52 28.20 28.64
CA THR A 367 23.64 27.34 28.22
C THR A 367 23.94 27.50 26.73
N GLU A 368 22.90 27.50 25.89
CA GLU A 368 23.01 27.74 24.45
C GLU A 368 23.54 29.14 24.15
N ASP A 369 22.99 30.18 24.80
CA ASP A 369 23.42 31.57 24.64
C ASP A 369 24.88 31.76 25.05
N LEU A 370 25.33 31.14 26.14
CA LEU A 370 26.73 31.16 26.57
C LEU A 370 27.65 30.53 25.50
N ASN A 371 27.29 29.33 25.03
CA ASN A 371 28.05 28.64 23.98
C ASN A 371 28.17 29.48 22.71
N MET A 372 27.06 30.05 22.25
CA MET A 372 27.04 30.89 21.04
C MET A 372 27.91 32.13 21.20
N LYS A 373 27.84 32.83 22.34
CA LYS A 373 28.69 33.99 22.62
C LYS A 373 30.17 33.62 22.65
N CYS A 374 30.54 32.53 23.34
CA CYS A 374 31.92 32.06 23.41
C CYS A 374 32.45 31.66 22.03
N MET A 375 31.68 30.91 21.25
CA MET A 375 32.04 30.53 19.88
C MET A 375 32.19 31.76 18.97
N HIS A 376 31.32 32.76 19.11
CA HIS A 376 31.43 33.99 18.33
C HIS A 376 32.71 34.79 18.70
N ILE A 377 33.08 34.88 19.98
CA ILE A 377 34.34 35.53 20.41
C ILE A 377 35.55 34.79 19.80
N MET A 378 35.54 33.45 19.84
CA MET A 378 36.61 32.63 19.26
C MET A 378 36.69 32.76 17.73
N SER A 379 35.54 32.81 17.04
CA SER A 379 35.40 32.91 15.58
C SER A 379 35.77 34.29 15.01
N ARG A 380 35.26 35.36 15.62
CA ARG A 380 35.40 36.74 15.13
C ARG A 380 36.85 37.21 15.10
N LYS A 381 37.70 36.68 15.99
CA LYS A 381 39.13 36.99 16.03
C LYS A 381 40.02 35.99 15.29
N ALA A 382 39.56 34.78 14.98
CA ALA A 382 40.24 33.90 14.02
C ALA A 382 40.19 34.49 12.60
N SER A 383 39.06 35.10 12.22
CA SER A 383 38.91 35.84 10.96
C SER A 383 39.70 37.15 10.95
N HIS A 384 39.79 37.88 12.08
CA HIS A 384 40.64 39.08 12.21
C HIS A 384 42.15 38.76 12.11
N ARG A 385 42.63 37.69 12.77
CA ARG A 385 44.03 37.25 12.63
C ARG A 385 44.38 36.83 11.20
N ASN A 386 43.44 36.23 10.46
CA ASN A 386 43.66 35.87 9.06
C ASN A 386 43.72 37.10 8.12
N LEU A 387 43.00 38.18 8.45
CA LEU A 387 43.06 39.45 7.71
C LEU A 387 44.37 40.21 7.98
N ASP A 388 44.82 40.23 9.24
CA ASP A 388 46.09 40.86 9.62
C ASP A 388 47.31 40.11 9.04
N ASN A 389 47.24 38.78 8.88
CA ASN A 389 48.30 37.99 8.24
C ASN A 389 48.33 38.21 6.71
N LYS A 390 47.16 38.29 6.05
CA LYS A 390 47.09 38.63 4.60
C LYS A 390 47.54 40.06 4.29
N GLY A 391 47.39 41.00 5.22
CA GLY A 391 47.86 42.39 5.06
C GLY A 391 49.38 42.56 5.18
N ARG A 392 50.08 41.62 5.84
CA ARG A 392 51.55 41.61 5.95
C ARG A 392 52.25 41.03 4.72
N ASP A 393 51.64 40.04 4.07
CA ASP A 393 52.24 39.38 2.89
C ASP A 393 52.11 40.20 1.57
N GLN A 394 51.44 41.36 1.58
CA GLN A 394 51.33 42.26 0.41
C GLN A 394 52.22 43.50 0.47
N ARG A 395 53.12 43.61 1.47
CA ARG A 395 54.13 44.69 1.57
C ARG A 395 55.58 44.18 1.63
N GLY A 396 55.84 43.01 1.05
CA GLY A 396 57.18 42.45 0.86
C GLY A 396 57.71 42.74 -0.53
#